data_AF-A0AAD8EMW9-F1
#
_entry.id   AF-A0AAD8EMW9-F1
#
_cell.length_a   1.000
_cell.length_b   1.000
_cell.length_c   1.000
_cell.angle_alpha   90.00
_cell.angle_beta   90.00
_cell.angle_gamma   90.00
#
_symmetry.space_group_name_H-M   'P 1'
#
loop_
_entity.id
_entity.type
_entity.pdbx_description
1 polymer ?
#
loop_
_entity_poly.entity_id
_entity_poly.type
_entity_poly.pdbx_seq_one_letter_code
_entity_poly.pdbx_strand_id
1 'polypeptide(L)'
;MVYIRKPDRQEVRWNKFLNPFSQGIWFSTIASVILMSVMLHLTYDRGDCVEKETYSFRNTPFLVCGLLCQQGIAETPSSVSCRVVFITTCMIAVLLLSNYSATLISFLTLRTDILPFTDLQGLLKDGTYMFGTTTKSVFYYQFKDSNDTFIQRLYEKTMATDPDNFPELKLNGLQRVCSMKYGFLTNYETAMAFEDKLNCEMLPYLISSLEYLSRLFSTRTAPIKDSSTTNCWR
;
A
#
# COMPACT_ATOMS: atom_id res chain seq x y z
N MET A 1 -9.69 17.73 8.20
CA MET A 1 -9.22 16.41 7.71
C MET A 1 -9.80 15.34 8.62
N VAL A 2 -9.95 14.12 8.13
CA VAL A 2 -10.41 13.01 8.97
C VAL A 2 -9.23 12.20 9.43
N TYR A 3 -9.22 11.89 10.72
CA TYR A 3 -8.19 11.09 11.34
C TYR A 3 -8.76 9.73 11.68
N ILE A 4 -8.08 8.70 11.22
CA ILE A 4 -8.41 7.29 11.48
C ILE A 4 -7.16 6.64 12.07
N ARG A 5 -7.35 5.68 12.98
CA ARG A 5 -6.24 4.90 13.52
C ARG A 5 -5.56 4.14 12.39
N LYS A 6 -4.24 4.22 12.34
CA LYS A 6 -3.43 3.42 11.44
C LYS A 6 -3.71 1.94 11.67
N PRO A 7 -4.06 1.16 10.63
CA PRO A 7 -4.32 -0.26 10.81
C PRO A 7 -3.07 -0.94 11.37
N ASP A 8 -3.26 -1.84 12.34
CA ASP A 8 -2.14 -2.61 12.90
C ASP A 8 -1.44 -3.39 11.78
N ARG A 9 -0.11 -3.52 11.89
CA ARG A 9 0.75 -4.15 10.89
C ARG A 9 0.13 -5.46 10.43
N GLN A 10 -0.29 -5.51 9.16
CA GLN A 10 -0.80 -6.75 8.59
C GLN A 10 0.30 -7.80 8.69
N GLU A 11 0.04 -8.87 9.45
CA GLU A 11 0.98 -9.98 9.63
C GLU A 11 1.54 -10.40 8.26
N VAL A 12 2.85 -10.60 8.19
CA VAL A 12 3.55 -10.98 6.96
C VAL A 12 3.05 -12.37 6.55
N ARG A 13 2.00 -12.40 5.72
CA ARG A 13 1.50 -13.65 5.15
C ARG A 13 2.58 -14.20 4.22
N TRP A 14 3.00 -15.46 4.43
CA TRP A 14 4.04 -16.12 3.61
C TRP A 14 3.78 -16.04 2.10
N ASN A 15 2.51 -16.07 1.68
CA ASN A 15 2.15 -15.94 0.26
C ASN A 15 2.54 -14.57 -0.34
N LYS A 16 2.75 -13.52 0.48
CA LYS A 16 3.22 -12.21 0.01
C LYS A 16 4.64 -12.25 -0.55
N PHE A 17 5.47 -13.25 -0.20
CA PHE A 17 6.81 -13.39 -0.78
C PHE A 17 6.80 -13.81 -2.24
N LEU A 18 5.70 -14.41 -2.75
CA LEU A 18 5.57 -14.80 -4.16
C LEU A 18 4.93 -13.71 -5.03
N ASN A 19 4.29 -12.71 -4.41
CA ASN A 19 3.68 -11.57 -5.08
C ASN A 19 4.63 -10.67 -5.90
N PRO A 20 5.95 -10.56 -5.61
CA PRO A 20 6.85 -9.71 -6.39
C PRO A 20 6.84 -10.06 -7.89
N PHE A 21 6.67 -11.33 -8.24
CA PHE A 21 6.53 -11.77 -9.62
C PHE A 21 5.08 -12.11 -9.94
N SER A 22 4.60 -11.58 -11.06
CA SER A 22 3.29 -11.95 -11.60
C SER A 22 3.31 -13.40 -12.12
N GLN A 23 2.13 -14.00 -12.25
CA GLN A 23 1.99 -15.36 -12.76
C GLN A 23 2.69 -15.55 -14.12
N GLY A 24 2.61 -14.54 -15.01
CA GLY A 24 3.29 -14.60 -16.31
C GLY A 24 4.82 -14.67 -16.20
N ILE A 25 5.42 -13.93 -15.28
CA ILE A 25 6.87 -13.94 -15.06
C ILE A 25 7.31 -15.28 -14.45
N TRP A 26 6.52 -15.84 -13.53
CA TRP A 26 6.77 -17.18 -13.00
C TRP A 26 6.77 -18.25 -14.10
N PHE A 27 5.78 -18.25 -14.99
CA PHE A 27 5.76 -19.18 -16.12
C PHE A 27 6.95 -18.95 -17.07
N SER A 28 7.29 -17.70 -17.36
CA SER A 28 8.47 -17.37 -18.18
C SER A 28 9.78 -17.84 -17.53
N THR A 29 9.87 -17.80 -16.20
CA THR A 29 11.03 -18.25 -15.43
C THR A 29 11.15 -19.77 -15.47
N ILE A 30 10.05 -20.50 -15.27
CA ILE A 30 10.03 -21.95 -15.40
C ILE A 30 10.38 -22.37 -16.83
N ALA A 31 9.82 -21.68 -17.84
CA ALA A 31 10.13 -21.93 -19.24
C ALA A 31 11.61 -21.70 -19.56
N SER A 32 12.24 -20.64 -19.01
CA SER A 32 13.67 -20.40 -19.21
C SER A 32 14.54 -21.46 -18.54
N VAL A 33 14.18 -21.94 -17.34
CA VAL A 33 14.87 -23.08 -16.69
C VAL A 33 14.81 -24.33 -17.56
N ILE A 34 13.64 -24.66 -18.09
CA ILE A 34 13.44 -25.83 -18.96
C ILE A 34 14.27 -25.66 -20.25
N LEU A 35 14.22 -24.50 -20.88
CA LEU A 35 14.98 -24.20 -22.09
C LEU A 35 16.49 -24.35 -21.85
N MET A 36 17.02 -23.81 -20.76
CA MET A 36 18.45 -23.95 -20.43
C MET A 36 18.82 -25.38 -20.11
N SER A 37 17.95 -26.14 -19.44
CA SER A 37 18.14 -27.57 -19.19
C SER A 37 18.19 -28.38 -20.48
N VAL A 38 17.31 -28.09 -21.45
CA VAL A 38 17.32 -28.73 -22.77
C VAL A 38 18.58 -28.37 -23.54
N MET A 39 18.99 -27.09 -23.55
CA MET A 39 20.21 -26.65 -24.22
C MET A 39 21.45 -27.33 -23.63
N LEU A 40 21.53 -27.42 -22.31
CA LEU A 40 22.62 -28.10 -21.62
C LEU A 40 22.64 -29.61 -21.95
N HIS A 41 21.48 -30.25 -21.99
CA HIS A 41 21.35 -31.67 -22.38
C HIS A 41 21.75 -31.92 -23.84
N LEU A 42 21.39 -31.03 -24.78
CA LEU A 42 21.79 -31.13 -26.18
C LEU A 42 23.30 -30.95 -26.38
N THR A 43 23.92 -30.05 -25.61
CA THR A 43 25.38 -29.89 -25.62
C THR A 43 26.11 -31.10 -25.02
N TYR A 44 25.47 -31.81 -24.10
CA TYR A 44 25.95 -33.07 -23.53
C TYR A 44 25.83 -34.24 -24.52
N ASP A 45 24.67 -34.40 -25.18
CA ASP A 45 24.43 -35.50 -26.14
C ASP A 45 25.37 -35.45 -27.35
N ARG A 46 25.77 -34.25 -27.77
CA ARG A 46 26.78 -34.04 -28.83
C ARG A 46 28.21 -34.42 -28.43
N GLY A 47 28.46 -34.79 -27.16
CA GLY A 47 29.76 -35.23 -26.69
C GLY A 47 30.79 -34.10 -26.50
N ASP A 48 30.37 -32.84 -26.66
CA ASP A 48 31.26 -31.68 -26.53
C ASP A 48 31.57 -31.36 -25.06
N CYS A 49 30.78 -31.86 -24.10
CA CYS A 49 30.68 -31.25 -22.77
C CYS A 49 30.73 -32.29 -21.63
N VAL A 50 31.91 -32.42 -21.00
CA VAL A 50 32.12 -33.03 -19.67
C VAL A 50 31.90 -34.57 -19.57
N GLU A 51 32.48 -35.21 -18.55
CA GLU A 51 32.39 -36.66 -18.32
C GLU A 51 30.93 -37.15 -18.13
N LYS A 52 30.63 -38.32 -18.73
CA LYS A 52 29.29 -38.90 -18.94
C LYS A 52 28.44 -39.15 -17.69
N GLU A 53 29.02 -39.23 -16.49
CA GLU A 53 28.27 -39.73 -15.33
C GLU A 53 27.51 -38.63 -14.55
N THR A 54 27.93 -37.37 -14.65
CA THR A 54 27.38 -36.28 -13.80
C THR A 54 26.14 -35.58 -14.40
N TYR A 55 25.94 -35.65 -15.72
CA TYR A 55 24.97 -34.82 -16.46
C TYR A 55 23.83 -35.62 -17.14
N SER A 56 23.28 -36.61 -16.45
CA SER A 56 22.08 -37.34 -16.90
C SER A 56 20.86 -36.41 -17.03
N PHE A 57 19.92 -36.73 -17.95
CA PHE A 57 18.66 -35.98 -18.19
C PHE A 57 17.89 -35.69 -16.90
N ARG A 58 17.97 -36.60 -15.92
CA ARG A 58 17.32 -36.45 -14.62
C ARG A 58 18.02 -35.44 -13.70
N ASN A 59 19.32 -35.26 -13.85
CA ASN A 59 20.16 -34.40 -13.01
C ASN A 59 20.31 -32.98 -13.58
N THR A 60 20.21 -32.82 -14.90
CA THR A 60 20.33 -31.52 -15.59
C THR A 60 19.40 -30.43 -15.03
N PRO A 61 18.11 -30.70 -14.73
CA PRO A 61 17.21 -29.67 -14.19
C PRO A 61 17.64 -29.21 -12.79
N PHE A 62 18.09 -30.14 -11.93
CA PHE A 62 18.57 -29.80 -10.58
C PHE A 62 19.87 -29.02 -10.63
N LEU A 63 20.73 -29.33 -11.59
CA LEU A 63 21.95 -28.59 -11.84
C LEU A 63 21.67 -27.15 -12.28
N VAL A 64 20.76 -26.96 -13.25
CA VAL A 64 20.33 -25.62 -13.68
C VAL A 64 19.66 -24.86 -12.52
N CYS A 65 18.87 -25.53 -11.70
CA CYS A 65 18.31 -24.95 -10.47
C CYS A 65 19.43 -24.50 -9.50
N GLY A 66 20.47 -25.32 -9.30
CA GLY A 66 21.64 -24.98 -8.51
C GLY A 66 22.39 -23.75 -9.05
N LEU A 67 22.57 -23.65 -10.37
CA LEU A 67 23.14 -22.47 -11.02
C LEU A 67 22.28 -21.21 -10.80
N LEU A 68 20.96 -21.33 -10.91
CA LEU A 68 20.02 -20.24 -10.66
C LEU A 68 20.09 -19.76 -9.20
N CYS A 69 20.23 -20.71 -8.27
CA CYS A 69 20.47 -20.43 -6.85
C CYS A 69 21.91 -19.99 -6.53
N GLN A 70 22.76 -19.77 -7.54
CA GLN A 70 24.15 -19.35 -7.40
C GLN A 70 25.01 -20.31 -6.56
N GLN A 71 24.66 -21.60 -6.53
CA GLN A 71 25.38 -22.61 -5.76
C GLN A 71 26.71 -23.04 -6.40
N GLY A 72 27.01 -22.53 -7.60
CA GLY A 72 28.20 -22.89 -8.36
C GLY A 72 28.13 -24.31 -8.94
N ILE A 73 29.21 -24.74 -9.59
CA ILE A 73 29.36 -26.10 -10.11
C ILE A 73 30.74 -26.63 -9.71
N ALA A 74 30.82 -27.92 -9.40
CA ALA A 74 32.08 -28.55 -9.00
C ALA A 74 33.06 -28.64 -10.18
N GLU A 75 32.54 -28.91 -11.38
CA GLU A 75 33.36 -29.13 -12.59
C GLU A 75 33.04 -28.09 -13.66
N THR A 76 34.07 -27.38 -14.12
CA THR A 76 33.90 -26.36 -15.16
C THR A 76 33.80 -26.98 -16.55
N PRO A 77 32.92 -26.45 -17.43
CA PRO A 77 32.79 -26.97 -18.78
C PRO A 77 34.07 -26.80 -19.62
N SER A 78 34.48 -27.90 -20.27
CA SER A 78 35.70 -27.95 -21.08
C SER A 78 35.53 -27.28 -22.46
N SER A 79 34.43 -27.54 -23.17
CA SER A 79 34.17 -26.99 -24.51
C SER A 79 33.61 -25.55 -24.51
N VAL A 80 33.96 -24.79 -25.57
CA VAL A 80 33.52 -23.42 -25.82
C VAL A 80 31.99 -23.34 -25.89
N SER A 81 31.33 -24.30 -26.55
CA SER A 81 29.86 -24.34 -26.68
C SER A 81 29.18 -24.40 -25.30
N CYS A 82 29.72 -25.21 -24.40
CA CYS A 82 29.20 -25.35 -23.05
C CYS A 82 29.46 -24.11 -22.19
N ARG A 83 30.63 -23.48 -22.35
CA ARG A 83 30.95 -22.23 -21.65
C ARG A 83 29.98 -21.12 -22.03
N VAL A 84 29.56 -21.02 -23.28
CA VAL A 84 28.54 -20.05 -23.72
C VAL A 84 27.19 -20.33 -23.05
N VAL A 85 26.74 -21.59 -23.04
CA VAL A 85 25.48 -21.98 -22.35
C VAL A 85 25.57 -21.72 -20.84
N PHE A 86 26.71 -22.00 -20.23
CA PHE A 86 26.95 -21.77 -18.81
C PHE A 86 26.92 -20.26 -18.48
N ILE A 87 27.68 -19.44 -19.21
CA ILE A 87 27.73 -17.98 -19.01
C ILE A 87 26.35 -17.35 -19.22
N THR A 88 25.61 -17.77 -20.26
CA THR A 88 24.25 -17.27 -20.49
C THR A 88 23.29 -17.68 -19.37
N THR A 89 23.38 -18.92 -18.87
CA THR A 89 22.61 -19.36 -17.68
C THR A 89 22.94 -18.50 -16.46
N CYS A 90 24.22 -18.23 -16.21
CA CYS A 90 24.65 -17.38 -15.10
C CYS A 90 24.14 -15.93 -15.25
N MET A 91 24.17 -15.36 -16.45
CA MET A 91 23.62 -14.02 -16.69
C MET A 91 22.11 -13.97 -16.41
N ILE A 92 21.36 -14.97 -16.87
CA ILE A 92 19.92 -15.08 -16.60
C ILE A 92 19.66 -15.22 -15.10
N ALA A 93 20.44 -16.06 -14.40
CA ALA A 93 20.33 -16.24 -12.94
C ALA A 93 20.51 -14.93 -12.17
N VAL A 94 21.57 -14.18 -12.49
CA VAL A 94 21.85 -12.88 -11.86
C VAL A 94 20.74 -11.87 -12.15
N LEU A 95 20.28 -11.81 -13.40
CA LEU A 95 19.21 -10.90 -13.80
C LEU A 95 17.88 -11.21 -13.09
N LEU A 96 17.50 -12.49 -13.00
CA LEU A 96 16.28 -12.91 -12.31
C LEU A 96 16.37 -12.63 -10.80
N LEU A 97 17.48 -12.99 -10.15
CA LEU A 97 17.65 -12.77 -8.72
C LEU A 97 17.69 -11.28 -8.38
N SER A 98 18.38 -10.48 -9.21
CA SER A 98 18.47 -9.02 -9.02
C SER A 98 17.09 -8.37 -9.12
N ASN A 99 16.32 -8.69 -10.16
CA ASN A 99 14.96 -8.17 -10.31
C ASN A 99 14.03 -8.64 -9.18
N TYR A 100 14.07 -9.93 -8.83
CA TYR A 100 13.26 -10.46 -7.73
C TYR A 100 13.57 -9.74 -6.42
N SER A 101 14.86 -9.56 -6.12
CA SER A 101 15.32 -8.88 -4.90
C SER A 101 14.89 -7.41 -4.89
N ALA A 102 15.04 -6.70 -6.02
CA ALA A 102 14.62 -5.30 -6.14
C ALA A 102 13.11 -5.14 -5.93
N THR A 103 12.30 -5.98 -6.57
CA THR A 103 10.84 -5.93 -6.42
C THR A 103 10.39 -6.35 -5.02
N LEU A 104 11.05 -7.35 -4.41
CA LEU A 104 10.79 -7.74 -3.04
C LEU A 104 11.10 -6.61 -2.05
N ILE A 105 12.26 -5.95 -2.20
CA ILE A 105 12.63 -4.79 -1.36
C ILE A 105 11.63 -3.66 -1.56
N SER A 106 11.20 -3.38 -2.79
CA SER A 106 10.16 -2.39 -3.05
C SER A 106 8.87 -2.74 -2.33
N PHE A 107 8.43 -4.00 -2.38
CA PHE A 107 7.25 -4.45 -1.68
C PHE A 107 7.37 -4.35 -0.15
N LEU A 108 8.55 -4.64 0.40
CA LEU A 108 8.81 -4.56 1.85
C LEU A 108 8.94 -3.12 2.36
N THR A 109 9.42 -2.20 1.52
CA THR A 109 9.55 -0.78 1.87
C THR A 109 8.25 -0.01 1.69
N LEU A 110 7.40 -0.44 0.74
CA LEU A 110 6.06 0.12 0.56
C LEU A 110 5.16 -0.22 1.74
N ARG A 111 4.91 0.79 2.57
CA ARG A 111 3.88 0.75 3.61
C ARG A 111 2.56 1.13 2.96
N THR A 112 1.77 0.12 2.58
CA THR A 112 0.40 0.34 2.13
C THR A 112 -0.53 0.21 3.33
N ASP A 113 -0.98 1.35 3.86
CA ASP A 113 -2.04 1.38 4.85
C ASP A 113 -3.36 1.09 4.14
N ILE A 114 -3.75 -0.20 4.09
CA ILE A 114 -4.96 -0.64 3.40
C ILE A 114 -6.15 -0.39 4.32
N LEU A 115 -6.79 0.76 4.17
CA LEU A 115 -8.15 0.95 4.68
C LEU A 115 -9.15 0.25 3.75
N PRO A 116 -10.30 -0.24 4.28
CA PRO A 116 -11.34 -0.86 3.46
C PRO A 116 -12.08 0.12 2.54
N PHE A 117 -11.80 1.43 2.66
CA PHE A 117 -12.42 2.48 1.85
C PHE A 117 -11.40 3.55 1.45
N THR A 118 -11.59 4.10 0.25
CA THR A 118 -10.84 5.25 -0.28
C THR A 118 -11.62 6.56 -0.14
N ASP A 119 -12.95 6.46 -0.11
CA ASP A 119 -13.88 7.59 -0.20
C ASP A 119 -15.00 7.47 0.84
N LEU A 120 -15.71 8.57 1.10
CA LEU A 120 -16.89 8.56 1.98
C LEU A 120 -17.99 7.62 1.50
N GLN A 121 -18.14 7.41 0.19
CA GLN A 121 -19.11 6.44 -0.31
C GLN A 121 -18.71 5.01 0.09
N GLY A 122 -17.41 4.71 0.08
CA GLY A 122 -16.87 3.45 0.58
C GLY A 122 -17.12 3.31 2.08
N LEU A 123 -16.89 4.38 2.86
CA LEU A 123 -17.18 4.41 4.29
C LEU A 123 -18.67 4.09 4.59
N LEU A 124 -19.59 4.72 3.86
CA LEU A 124 -21.03 4.50 4.04
C LEU A 124 -21.49 3.08 3.67
N LYS A 125 -20.84 2.48 2.67
CA LYS A 125 -21.09 1.10 2.24
C LYS A 125 -20.53 0.08 3.22
N ASP A 126 -19.31 0.31 3.70
CA ASP A 126 -18.66 -0.55 4.69
C ASP A 126 -19.45 -0.59 5.98
N GLY A 127 -19.88 0.58 6.50
CA GLY A 127 -20.73 0.69 7.68
C GLY A 127 -20.11 0.17 8.99
N THR A 128 -18.86 -0.29 8.97
CA THR A 128 -18.14 -0.78 10.15
C THR A 128 -17.50 0.37 10.93
N TYR A 129 -17.12 1.43 10.22
CA TYR A 129 -16.48 2.60 10.80
C TYR A 129 -17.53 3.65 11.18
N MET A 130 -17.52 4.02 12.44
CA MET A 130 -18.28 5.16 12.95
C MET A 130 -17.55 6.46 12.60
N PHE A 131 -18.28 7.56 12.54
CA PHE A 131 -17.72 8.83 12.14
C PHE A 131 -18.26 9.96 13.03
N GLY A 132 -17.44 10.96 13.30
CA GLY A 132 -17.90 12.07 14.11
C GLY A 132 -16.99 13.28 14.12
N THR A 133 -17.47 14.33 14.78
CA THR A 133 -16.86 15.66 14.86
C THR A 133 -17.20 16.25 16.21
N THR A 134 -16.45 17.24 16.68
CA THR A 134 -16.81 17.99 17.89
C THR A 134 -18.23 18.53 17.83
N THR A 135 -18.97 18.42 18.95
CA THR A 135 -20.29 19.02 19.13
C THR A 135 -20.25 20.53 18.83
N LYS A 136 -21.31 21.06 18.20
CA LYS A 136 -21.44 22.50 17.86
C LYS A 136 -20.31 23.05 16.96
N SER A 137 -19.52 22.20 16.30
CA SER A 137 -18.56 22.66 15.30
C SER A 137 -19.25 23.06 13.98
N VAL A 138 -18.54 23.80 13.13
CA VAL A 138 -19.03 24.11 11.77
C VAL A 138 -19.36 22.83 11.01
N PHE A 139 -18.52 21.80 11.13
CA PHE A 139 -18.75 20.50 10.50
C PHE A 139 -20.01 19.82 11.06
N TYR A 140 -20.27 19.90 12.37
CA TYR A 140 -21.47 19.31 12.96
C TYR A 140 -22.75 19.82 12.29
N TYR A 141 -22.92 21.15 12.21
CA TYR A 141 -24.08 21.74 11.55
C TYR A 141 -24.10 21.46 10.05
N GLN A 142 -22.93 21.43 9.41
CA GLN A 142 -22.83 21.12 7.99
C GLN A 142 -23.29 19.70 7.65
N PHE A 143 -23.00 18.71 8.48
CA PHE A 143 -23.49 17.35 8.25
C PHE A 143 -24.97 17.20 8.63
N LYS A 144 -25.39 17.84 9.72
CA LYS A 144 -26.76 17.77 10.23
C LYS A 144 -27.77 18.48 9.33
N ASP A 145 -27.45 19.68 8.87
CA ASP A 145 -28.35 20.57 8.12
C ASP A 145 -28.06 20.55 6.61
N SER A 146 -27.33 19.53 6.13
CA SER A 146 -27.02 19.39 4.70
C SER A 146 -28.27 19.10 3.88
N ASN A 147 -28.39 19.76 2.72
CA ASN A 147 -29.44 19.44 1.73
C ASN A 147 -29.02 18.33 0.77
N ASP A 148 -27.78 17.83 0.87
CA ASP A 148 -27.31 16.71 0.06
C ASP A 148 -27.78 15.39 0.68
N THR A 149 -28.62 14.67 -0.06
CA THR A 149 -29.14 13.35 0.32
C THR A 149 -28.06 12.34 0.73
N PHE A 150 -26.88 12.40 0.12
CA PHE A 150 -25.75 11.52 0.46
C PHE A 150 -25.18 11.87 1.84
N ILE A 151 -24.97 13.15 2.10
CA ILE A 151 -24.41 13.65 3.37
C ILE A 151 -25.41 13.43 4.51
N GLN A 152 -26.70 13.62 4.26
CA GLN A 152 -27.75 13.35 5.24
C GLN A 152 -27.81 11.85 5.60
N ARG A 153 -27.75 10.95 4.60
CA ARG A 153 -27.67 9.50 4.85
C ARG A 153 -26.40 9.11 5.60
N LEU A 154 -25.28 9.75 5.29
CA LEU A 154 -24.03 9.54 6.03
C LEU A 154 -24.19 9.96 7.48
N TYR A 155 -24.71 11.16 7.73
CA TYR A 155 -24.98 11.66 9.07
C TYR A 155 -25.88 10.71 9.87
N GLU A 156 -27.01 10.30 9.31
CA GLU A 156 -27.99 9.42 9.96
C GLU A 156 -27.41 8.04 10.27
N LYS A 157 -26.61 7.47 9.36
CA LYS A 157 -26.15 6.08 9.45
C LYS A 157 -24.83 5.90 10.21
N THR A 158 -23.95 6.90 10.24
CA THR A 158 -22.61 6.76 10.85
C THR A 158 -22.30 7.74 11.97
N MET A 159 -23.00 8.88 12.04
CA MET A 159 -22.75 9.91 13.06
C MET A 159 -23.85 9.94 14.12
N ALA A 160 -25.11 10.03 13.70
CA ALA A 160 -26.28 10.17 14.58
C ALA A 160 -26.64 8.88 15.35
N THR A 161 -26.00 7.77 15.03
CA THR A 161 -26.21 6.47 15.69
C THR A 161 -25.80 6.45 17.15
N ASP A 162 -24.81 7.28 17.53
CA ASP A 162 -24.29 7.36 18.89
C ASP A 162 -24.02 8.83 19.25
N PRO A 163 -24.65 9.38 20.32
CA PRO A 163 -24.35 10.72 20.82
C PRO A 163 -22.86 10.96 21.09
N ASP A 164 -22.11 9.94 21.49
CA ASP A 164 -20.68 10.05 21.80
C ASP A 164 -19.79 10.23 20.55
N ASN A 165 -20.35 10.09 19.35
CA ASN A 165 -19.68 10.52 18.11
C ASN A 165 -19.55 12.05 18.03
N PHE A 166 -20.18 12.79 18.94
CA PHE A 166 -20.07 14.24 19.03
C PHE A 166 -19.42 14.71 20.35
N PRO A 167 -18.14 14.39 20.59
CA PRO A 167 -17.48 14.75 21.82
C PRO A 167 -17.38 16.28 21.97
N GLU A 168 -17.51 16.78 23.20
CA GLU A 168 -17.33 18.21 23.49
C GLU A 168 -15.85 18.61 23.39
N LEU A 169 -14.96 17.75 23.88
CA LEU A 169 -13.51 17.93 23.83
C LEU A 169 -12.92 17.19 22.62
N LYS A 170 -12.10 17.90 21.83
CA LYS A 170 -11.39 17.32 20.68
C LYS A 170 -10.49 16.14 21.08
N LEU A 171 -9.87 16.20 22.27
CA LEU A 171 -9.03 15.13 22.79
C LEU A 171 -9.81 13.82 22.95
N ASN A 172 -11.03 13.86 23.47
CA ASN A 172 -11.86 12.66 23.65
C ASN A 172 -12.20 12.03 22.29
N GLY A 173 -12.45 12.86 21.27
CA GLY A 173 -12.64 12.41 19.90
C GLY A 173 -11.42 11.68 19.32
N LEU A 174 -10.23 12.24 19.52
CA LEU A 174 -8.97 11.63 19.07
C LEU A 174 -8.63 10.36 19.86
N GLN A 175 -8.88 10.32 21.17
CA GLN A 175 -8.71 9.10 21.98
C GLN A 175 -9.63 7.98 21.51
N ARG A 176 -10.87 8.32 21.12
CA ARG A 176 -11.84 7.37 20.57
C ARG A 176 -11.39 6.77 19.24
N VAL A 177 -10.68 7.53 18.40
CA VAL A 177 -10.04 7.00 17.18
C VAL A 177 -9.08 5.86 17.51
N CYS A 178 -8.35 5.95 18.62
CA CYS A 178 -7.44 4.88 19.05
C CYS A 178 -8.15 3.64 19.58
N SER A 179 -9.29 3.80 20.26
CA SER A 179 -9.99 2.72 20.95
C SER A 179 -10.91 1.87 20.06
N MET A 180 -11.49 2.46 19.02
CA MET A 180 -12.48 1.78 18.17
C MET A 180 -12.32 2.15 16.69
N LYS A 181 -13.02 1.44 15.80
CA LYS A 181 -13.09 1.77 14.37
C LYS A 181 -13.90 3.05 14.16
N TYR A 182 -13.23 4.19 14.34
CA TYR A 182 -13.84 5.51 14.34
C TYR A 182 -12.97 6.50 13.56
N GLY A 183 -13.62 7.31 12.73
CA GLY A 183 -13.02 8.45 12.04
C GLY A 183 -13.43 9.76 12.70
N PHE A 184 -12.44 10.57 13.09
CA PHE A 184 -12.69 11.87 13.72
C PHE A 184 -12.33 13.03 12.80
N LEU A 185 -13.29 13.90 12.54
CA LEU A 185 -13.10 15.10 11.75
C LEU A 185 -12.64 16.26 12.63
N THR A 186 -11.42 16.73 12.40
CA THR A 186 -10.88 17.91 13.08
C THR A 186 -9.87 18.66 12.19
N ASN A 187 -9.39 19.78 12.70
CA ASN A 187 -8.35 20.60 12.07
C ASN A 187 -6.97 19.98 12.29
N TYR A 188 -6.07 20.19 11.33
CA TYR A 188 -4.71 19.67 11.37
C TYR A 188 -3.95 20.06 12.65
N GLU A 189 -3.99 21.34 13.00
CA GLU A 189 -3.35 21.89 14.20
C GLU A 189 -3.72 21.13 15.47
N THR A 190 -5.01 20.80 15.62
CA THR A 190 -5.48 20.09 16.82
C THR A 190 -5.11 18.63 16.86
N ALA A 191 -5.04 17.96 15.71
CA ALA A 191 -4.61 16.57 15.66
C ALA A 191 -3.13 16.45 16.03
N MET A 192 -2.28 17.31 15.46
CA MET A 192 -0.84 17.34 15.76
C MET A 192 -0.58 17.74 17.22
N ALA A 193 -1.31 18.71 17.76
CA ALA A 193 -1.11 19.17 19.15
C ALA A 193 -1.40 18.10 20.22
N PHE A 194 -2.17 17.06 19.88
CA PHE A 194 -2.52 15.98 20.79
C PHE A 194 -1.87 14.64 20.42
N GLU A 195 -1.05 14.58 19.37
CA GLU A 195 -0.40 13.36 18.90
C GLU A 195 0.40 12.67 20.01
N ASP A 196 1.21 13.43 20.75
CA ASP A 196 2.03 12.93 21.88
C ASP A 196 1.21 12.41 23.07
N LYS A 197 -0.07 12.79 23.17
CA LYS A 197 -0.96 12.36 24.27
C LYS A 197 -1.76 11.10 23.93
N LEU A 198 -1.62 10.58 22.72
CA LEU A 198 -2.40 9.46 22.21
C LEU A 198 -1.52 8.21 22.15
N ASN A 199 -2.13 7.05 22.45
CA ASN A 199 -1.43 5.76 22.44
C ASN A 199 -1.43 5.09 21.05
N CYS A 200 -1.84 5.79 19.99
CA CYS A 200 -1.91 5.25 18.64
C CYS A 200 -1.46 6.25 17.59
N GLU A 201 -0.94 5.72 16.48
CA GLU A 201 -0.64 6.52 15.28
C GLU A 201 -1.93 6.70 14.46
N MET A 202 -2.19 7.94 14.03
CA MET A 202 -3.36 8.28 13.21
C MET A 202 -2.91 8.70 11.81
N LEU A 203 -3.76 8.42 10.82
CA LEU A 203 -3.54 8.83 9.45
C LEU A 203 -4.54 9.92 9.05
N PRO A 204 -4.08 11.05 8.46
CA PRO A 204 -4.96 12.06 7.91
C PRO A 204 -5.49 11.61 6.54
N TYR A 205 -6.81 11.58 6.40
CA TYR A 205 -7.52 11.39 5.14
C TYR A 205 -8.19 12.69 4.71
N LEU A 206 -7.89 13.11 3.47
CA LEU A 206 -8.59 14.20 2.83
C LEU A 206 -9.85 13.64 2.21
N ILE A 207 -10.99 14.12 2.69
CA ILE A 207 -12.27 13.81 2.08
C ILE A 207 -12.57 14.89 1.05
N SER A 208 -12.54 14.52 -0.22
CA SER A 208 -12.83 15.40 -1.36
C SER A 208 -14.18 16.12 -1.25
N SER A 209 -15.21 15.48 -0.69
CA SER A 209 -16.52 16.13 -0.50
C SER A 209 -16.50 17.27 0.52
N LEU A 210 -15.60 17.25 1.51
CA LEU A 210 -15.47 18.33 2.49
C LEU A 210 -14.83 19.58 1.89
N GLU A 211 -13.99 19.42 0.87
CA GLU A 211 -13.43 20.55 0.11
C GLU A 211 -14.50 21.19 -0.80
N TYR A 212 -15.40 20.38 -1.36
CA TYR A 212 -16.56 20.91 -2.08
C TYR A 212 -17.51 21.67 -1.14
N LEU A 213 -17.75 21.12 0.05
CA LEU A 213 -18.59 21.71 1.09
C LEU A 213 -17.98 22.99 1.71
N SER A 214 -16.65 23.08 1.85
CA SER A 214 -15.99 24.31 2.29
C SER A 214 -16.05 25.42 1.21
N ARG A 215 -15.91 25.06 -0.07
CA ARG A 215 -16.05 25.99 -1.21
C ARG A 215 -17.50 26.50 -1.37
N LEU A 216 -18.50 25.67 -1.09
CA LEU A 216 -19.91 26.07 -1.10
C LEU A 216 -20.28 27.08 0.00
N PHE A 217 -19.57 27.07 1.14
CA PHE A 217 -19.77 28.05 2.20
C PHE A 217 -18.95 29.33 1.99
N SER A 218 -17.75 29.23 1.42
CA SER A 218 -16.99 30.42 0.99
C SER A 218 -17.74 31.27 -0.04
N THR A 219 -18.64 30.66 -0.81
CA THR A 219 -19.52 31.37 -1.78
C THR A 219 -20.84 31.85 -1.17
N ARG A 220 -21.25 31.31 0.00
CA ARG A 220 -22.43 31.77 0.76
C ARG A 220 -22.12 32.85 1.79
N THR A 221 -20.86 33.01 2.21
CA THR A 221 -20.42 34.21 2.93
C THR A 221 -20.26 35.35 1.94
N ALA A 222 -21.26 36.23 1.86
CA ALA A 222 -21.15 37.53 1.21
C ALA A 222 -19.87 38.26 1.65
N PRO A 223 -19.27 39.11 0.79
CA PRO A 223 -17.97 39.70 1.05
C PRO A 223 -18.00 40.49 2.36
N ILE A 224 -17.04 40.18 3.24
CA ILE A 224 -16.71 41.01 4.39
C ILE A 224 -16.37 42.38 3.82
N LYS A 225 -17.25 43.36 4.06
CA LYS A 225 -16.99 44.75 3.74
C LYS A 225 -15.95 45.21 4.76
N ASP A 226 -14.69 45.26 4.35
CA ASP A 226 -13.61 45.85 5.17
C ASP A 226 -13.97 47.31 5.47
N SER A 227 -14.53 47.55 6.67
CA SER A 227 -14.81 48.87 7.21
C SER A 227 -13.70 49.29 8.18
N SER A 228 -12.44 49.12 7.79
CA SER A 228 -11.30 49.66 8.54
C SER A 228 -10.14 50.06 7.63
N THR A 229 -10.41 50.96 6.68
CA THR A 229 -9.40 51.86 6.12
C THR A 229 -9.76 53.29 6.49
N THR A 230 -9.57 53.61 7.77
CA THR A 230 -9.51 55.00 8.22
C THR A 230 -8.06 55.37 8.45
N ASN A 231 -7.45 55.91 7.40
CA ASN A 231 -6.50 57.03 7.40
C ASN A 231 -5.51 57.12 8.57
N CYS A 232 -4.31 56.59 8.37
CA CYS A 232 -3.08 57.11 8.99
C CYS A 232 -2.07 57.46 7.89
N TRP A 233 -2.26 58.64 7.30
CA TRP A 233 -1.20 59.43 6.69
C TRP A 233 -1.47 60.90 6.99
N ARG A 234 -0.99 61.36 8.14
CA ARG A 234 -0.49 62.72 8.35
C ARG A 234 0.38 62.78 9.60
#